data_AF-A0A3C0NDU8-F1
#
_entry.id   AF-A0A3C0NDU8-F1
#
_cell.length_a   1.000
_cell.length_b   1.000
_cell.length_c   1.000
_cell.angle_alpha   90.00
_cell.angle_beta   90.00
_cell.angle_gamma   90.00
#
_symmetry.space_group_name_H-M   'P 1'
#
loop_
_entity.id
_entity.type
_entity.pdbx_description
1 polymer ?
#
loop_
_entity_poly.entity_id
_entity_poly.type
_entity_poly.pdbx_seq_one_letter_code
_entity_poly.pdbx_strand_id
1 'polypeptide(L)'
;MSVTIIGNFFVVEDDDLAETTGYLKQLGMIFSDAIENYSFSIELRELPEILFRLEQSYYFKGKGRTKTWNILKISSDGILLYIASLFGDGYVFLPSENIVSLYTISESFIDELRESSD
;
A
#
# COMPACT_ATOMS: atom_id res chain seq x y z
N MET A 1 -6.17 -6.59 -16.88
CA MET A 1 -6.60 -7.35 -15.68
C MET A 1 -6.08 -6.53 -14.51
N SER A 2 -6.94 -6.03 -13.63
CA SER A 2 -6.49 -5.19 -12.51
C SER A 2 -5.77 -6.03 -11.45
N VAL A 3 -4.87 -5.39 -10.70
CA VAL A 3 -4.05 -6.03 -9.67
C VAL A 3 -4.26 -5.31 -8.35
N THR A 4 -4.48 -6.06 -7.27
CA THR A 4 -4.66 -5.49 -5.93
C THR A 4 -3.36 -5.57 -5.13
N ILE A 5 -2.99 -4.45 -4.52
CA ILE A 5 -1.92 -4.32 -3.53
C ILE A 5 -2.58 -4.03 -2.18
N ILE A 6 -2.13 -4.70 -1.12
CA ILE A 6 -2.47 -4.31 0.24
C ILE A 6 -1.29 -3.56 0.84
N GLY A 7 -1.52 -2.45 1.53
CA GLY A 7 -0.46 -1.73 2.20
C GLY A 7 -0.85 -1.11 3.53
N ASN A 8 0.14 -0.93 4.40
CA ASN A 8 0.02 -0.28 5.70
C ASN A 8 0.88 0.97 5.71
N PHE A 9 0.44 2.03 6.37
CA PHE A 9 1.30 3.20 6.54
C PHE A 9 2.52 2.86 7.38
N PHE A 10 3.69 3.31 6.93
CA PHE A 10 4.95 3.22 7.63
C PHE A 10 5.42 4.64 7.95
N VAL A 11 5.51 4.95 9.25
CA VAL A 11 6.05 6.20 9.83
C VAL A 11 5.70 7.45 9.02
N VAL A 12 4.60 8.12 9.39
CA VAL A 12 4.14 9.31 8.69
C VAL A 12 4.71 10.55 9.38
N GLU A 13 5.46 11.39 8.65
CA GLU A 13 5.83 12.72 9.16
C GLU A 13 4.60 13.64 9.20
N ASP A 14 4.53 14.55 10.18
CA ASP A 14 3.35 15.40 10.42
C ASP A 14 2.91 16.19 9.17
N ASP A 15 3.87 16.67 8.37
CA ASP A 15 3.60 17.44 7.15
C ASP A 15 2.98 16.57 6.04
N ASP A 16 3.39 15.30 5.94
CA ASP A 16 2.82 14.33 5.00
C ASP A 16 1.43 13.85 5.43
N LEU A 17 1.15 13.86 6.74
CA LEU A 17 -0.13 13.43 7.28
C LEU A 17 -1.27 14.38 6.88
N ALA A 18 -1.05 15.69 6.92
CA ALA A 18 -2.08 16.68 6.56
C ALA A 18 -2.48 16.58 5.09
N GLU A 19 -1.50 16.46 4.20
CA GLU A 19 -1.72 16.27 2.76
C GLU A 19 -2.46 14.94 2.50
N THR A 20 -1.94 13.85 3.06
CA THR A 20 -2.49 12.50 2.90
C THR A 20 -3.94 12.43 3.36
N THR A 21 -4.22 12.90 4.58
CA THR A 21 -5.58 12.88 5.14
C THR A 21 -6.53 13.80 4.38
N GLY A 22 -6.04 14.94 3.89
CA GLY A 22 -6.81 15.84 3.02
C GLY A 22 -7.27 15.15 1.75
N TYR A 23 -6.35 14.49 1.04
CA TYR A 23 -6.67 13.76 -0.19
C TYR A 23 -7.63 12.58 0.06
N LEU A 24 -7.36 11.76 1.08
CA LEU A 24 -8.22 10.59 1.37
C LEU A 24 -9.64 11.00 1.80
N LYS A 25 -9.80 12.14 2.48
CA LYS A 25 -11.12 12.73 2.77
C LYS A 25 -11.85 13.19 1.51
N GLN A 26 -11.14 13.71 0.50
CA GLN A 26 -11.74 14.05 -0.81
C GLN A 26 -12.28 12.81 -1.53
N LEU A 27 -11.67 11.65 -1.31
CA LEU A 27 -12.16 10.36 -1.80
C LEU A 27 -13.32 9.79 -0.96
N GLY A 28 -13.77 10.50 0.08
CA GLY A 28 -14.89 10.11 0.94
C GLY A 28 -14.51 9.20 2.11
N MET A 29 -13.21 9.04 2.40
CA MET A 29 -12.76 8.25 3.56
C MET A 29 -12.84 9.07 4.84
N ILE A 30 -13.26 8.42 5.93
CA ILE A 30 -13.39 9.03 7.25
C ILE A 30 -12.52 8.25 8.22
N PHE A 31 -11.66 8.95 8.95
CA PHE A 31 -10.77 8.39 9.95
C PHE A 31 -11.19 8.90 11.33
N SER A 32 -11.36 8.00 12.30
CA SER A 32 -11.63 8.36 13.70
C SER A 32 -10.35 8.76 14.44
N ASP A 33 -9.22 8.21 14.02
CA ASP A 33 -7.90 8.30 14.65
C ASP A 33 -6.79 8.58 13.62
N ALA A 34 -5.52 8.48 14.02
CA ALA A 34 -4.37 8.60 13.13
C ALA A 34 -4.33 7.47 12.07
N ILE A 35 -3.78 7.78 10.89
CA ILE A 35 -3.81 6.87 9.73
C ILE A 35 -2.89 5.66 9.86
N GLU A 36 -1.94 5.69 10.80
CA GLU A 36 -0.91 4.67 11.00
C GLU A 36 -1.47 3.29 11.33
N ASN A 37 -2.71 3.21 11.84
CA ASN A 37 -3.38 1.95 12.18
C ASN A 37 -4.36 1.47 11.10
N TYR A 38 -4.33 2.08 9.91
CA TYR A 38 -5.21 1.70 8.81
C TYR A 38 -4.43 0.97 7.72
N SER A 39 -5.04 -0.10 7.24
CA SER A 39 -4.60 -0.82 6.06
C SER A 39 -5.44 -0.45 4.86
N PHE A 40 -4.81 -0.44 3.69
CA PHE A 40 -5.41 -0.03 2.45
C PHE A 40 -5.32 -1.13 1.41
N SER A 41 -6.43 -1.37 0.72
CA SER A 41 -6.48 -2.12 -0.53
C SER A 41 -6.44 -1.12 -1.69
N ILE A 42 -5.43 -1.26 -2.55
CA ILE A 42 -5.16 -0.42 -3.72
C ILE A 42 -5.36 -1.29 -4.95
N GLU A 43 -6.34 -0.97 -5.79
CA GLU A 43 -6.51 -1.62 -7.09
C GLU A 43 -5.77 -0.82 -8.15
N LEU A 44 -4.93 -1.50 -8.92
CA LEU A 44 -4.14 -0.93 -10.01
C LEU A 44 -4.64 -1.44 -11.35
N ARG A 45 -4.51 -0.63 -12.40
CA ARG A 45 -4.73 -1.07 -13.79
C ARG A 45 -3.70 -2.11 -14.18
N GLU A 46 -2.43 -1.83 -13.87
CA GLU A 46 -1.29 -2.69 -14.16
C GLU A 46 -0.28 -2.67 -13.00
N LEU A 47 0.30 -3.83 -12.67
CA LEU A 47 1.35 -3.92 -11.66
C LEU A 47 2.67 -3.39 -12.25
N PRO A 48 3.32 -2.40 -11.63
CA PRO A 48 4.63 -1.93 -12.08
C PRO A 48 5.63 -3.07 -12.17
N GLU A 49 6.41 -3.09 -13.26
CA GLU A 49 7.39 -4.14 -13.54
C GLU A 49 8.41 -4.30 -12.40
N ILE A 50 8.78 -3.22 -11.72
CA ILE A 50 9.70 -3.26 -10.59
C ILE A 50 9.14 -4.07 -9.41
N LEU A 51 7.85 -3.92 -9.09
CA LEU A 51 7.20 -4.69 -8.02
C LEU A 51 7.12 -6.17 -8.41
N PHE A 52 6.77 -6.45 -9.67
CA PHE A 52 6.76 -7.81 -10.20
C PHE A 52 8.14 -8.49 -10.11
N ARG A 53 9.22 -7.80 -10.49
CA ARG A 53 10.59 -8.33 -10.42
C ARG A 53 11.06 -8.55 -8.98
N LEU A 54 10.76 -7.63 -8.07
CA LEU A 54 11.11 -7.78 -6.65
C LEU A 54 10.44 -9.01 -6.04
N GLU A 55 9.17 -9.24 -6.36
CA GLU A 55 8.45 -10.44 -5.94
C GLU A 55 9.09 -11.73 -6.49
N GLN A 56 9.39 -11.77 -7.79
CA GLN A 56 10.01 -12.94 -8.42
C GLN A 56 11.38 -13.28 -7.83
N SER A 57 12.09 -12.28 -7.30
CA SER A 57 13.39 -12.47 -6.68
C SER A 57 13.33 -12.99 -5.24
N TYR A 58 12.14 -13.32 -4.71
CA TYR A 58 11.92 -13.67 -3.30
C TYR A 58 12.45 -12.59 -2.34
N TYR A 59 12.50 -11.34 -2.81
CA TYR A 59 13.05 -10.21 -2.07
C TYR A 59 12.30 -9.99 -0.76
N PHE A 60 10.99 -10.26 -0.78
CA PHE A 60 10.15 -10.33 0.41
C PHE A 60 9.95 -11.80 0.79
N LYS A 61 10.41 -12.17 2.00
CA LYS A 61 10.11 -13.49 2.56
C LYS A 61 8.63 -13.56 2.93
N GLY A 62 7.84 -14.23 2.10
CA GLY A 62 6.46 -14.58 2.39
C GLY A 62 5.97 -15.63 1.41
N LYS A 63 5.46 -16.77 1.90
CA LYS A 63 4.72 -17.73 1.08
C LYS A 63 3.26 -17.27 1.12
N GLY A 64 2.61 -17.10 -0.05
CA GLY A 64 1.19 -16.75 -0.10
C GLY A 64 0.76 -15.96 -1.34
N ARG A 65 -0.56 -15.76 -1.49
CA ARG A 65 -1.18 -14.99 -2.61
C ARG A 65 -1.41 -13.52 -2.26
N THR A 66 -1.26 -13.15 -0.99
CA THR A 66 -1.55 -11.81 -0.47
C THR A 66 -0.26 -11.02 -0.24
N LYS A 67 -0.21 -9.80 -0.77
CA LYS A 67 1.00 -8.96 -0.81
C LYS A 67 0.79 -7.71 0.04
N THR A 68 1.49 -7.64 1.18
CA THR A 68 1.46 -6.47 2.08
C THR A 68 2.68 -5.60 1.84
N TRP A 69 2.47 -4.30 1.65
CA TRP A 69 3.53 -3.31 1.38
C TRP A 69 3.51 -2.19 2.40
N ASN A 70 4.67 -1.58 2.64
CA ASN A 70 4.74 -0.36 3.42
C ASN A 70 4.44 0.84 2.52
N ILE A 71 3.42 1.61 2.88
CA ILE A 71 3.03 2.85 2.23
C ILE A 71 3.73 3.98 2.99
N LEU A 72 4.55 4.75 2.27
CA LEU A 72 5.20 5.93 2.83
C LEU A 72 4.27 7.15 2.74
N LYS A 73 3.69 7.37 1.55
CA LYS A 73 2.86 8.55 1.27
C LYS A 73 1.73 8.23 0.32
N ILE A 74 0.57 8.86 0.52
CA ILE A 74 -0.54 8.87 -0.44
C ILE A 74 -0.89 10.33 -0.73
N SER A 75 -1.00 10.69 -2.00
CA SER A 75 -1.35 12.04 -2.46
C SER A 75 -2.24 11.96 -3.71
N SER A 76 -2.67 13.12 -4.21
CA SER A 76 -3.37 13.22 -5.49
C SER A 76 -2.51 12.77 -6.68
N ASP A 77 -1.19 12.86 -6.56
CA ASP A 77 -0.26 12.51 -7.62
C ASP A 77 -0.02 11.00 -7.68
N GLY A 78 -0.16 10.30 -6.54
CA GLY A 78 0.04 8.86 -6.45
C GLY A 78 0.37 8.36 -5.05
N ILE A 79 0.82 7.11 -5.01
CA ILE A 79 1.21 6.39 -3.79
C ILE A 79 2.70 6.08 -3.84
N LEU A 80 3.44 6.48 -2.81
CA LEU A 80 4.84 6.12 -2.64
C LEU A 80 4.94 4.93 -1.69
N LEU A 81 5.45 3.82 -2.20
CA LEU A 81 5.73 2.62 -1.42
C LEU A 81 7.17 2.67 -0.91
N TYR A 82 7.36 2.27 0.34
CA TYR A 82 8.66 2.08 0.97
C TYR A 82 9.06 0.61 0.91
N ILE A 83 10.30 0.35 0.52
CA ILE A 83 10.89 -0.98 0.47
C ILE A 83 12.04 -1.00 1.47
N ALA A 84 11.86 -1.73 2.57
CA ALA A 84 12.93 -1.99 3.53
C ALA A 84 13.56 -3.36 3.24
N SER A 85 14.89 -3.43 3.13
CA SER A 85 15.59 -4.70 2.96
C SER A 85 16.94 -4.75 3.68
N LEU A 86 17.47 -5.97 3.85
CA LEU A 86 18.82 -6.19 4.39
C LEU A 86 19.93 -5.63 3.50
N PHE A 87 19.66 -5.36 2.23
CA PHE A 87 20.64 -4.89 1.24
C PHE A 87 20.49 -3.40 0.92
N GLY A 88 19.60 -2.70 1.62
CA GLY A 88 19.31 -1.28 1.43
C GLY A 88 17.82 -1.02 1.24
N ASP A 89 17.46 0.25 1.39
CA ASP A 89 16.09 0.73 1.28
C ASP A 89 15.83 1.31 -0.11
N GLY A 90 14.57 1.27 -0.53
CA GLY A 90 14.14 1.77 -1.83
C GLY A 90 12.72 2.30 -1.81
N TYR A 91 12.32 2.93 -2.90
CA TYR A 91 10.99 3.52 -3.06
C TYR A 91 10.42 3.17 -4.43
N VAL A 92 9.11 2.92 -4.47
CA VAL A 92 8.38 2.74 -5.74
C VAL A 92 7.20 3.69 -5.74
N PHE A 93 7.14 4.53 -6.77
CA PHE A 93 6.03 5.44 -6.99
C PHE A 93 4.98 4.79 -7.89
N LEU A 94 3.73 4.81 -7.43
CA LEU A 94 2.54 4.39 -8.16
C LEU A 94 1.76 5.64 -8.57
N PRO A 95 1.79 6.06 -9.85
CA PRO A 95 1.12 7.27 -10.27
C PRO A 95 -0.41 7.10 -10.24
N SER A 96 -1.14 8.18 -9.97
CA SER A 96 -2.59 8.13 -9.75
C SER A 96 -3.37 7.65 -10.98
N GLU A 97 -2.89 7.86 -12.21
CA GLU A 97 -3.55 7.31 -13.41
C GLU A 97 -3.58 5.77 -13.44
N ASN A 98 -2.66 5.13 -12.73
CA ASN A 98 -2.60 3.69 -12.59
C ASN A 98 -3.51 3.16 -11.47
N ILE A 99 -4.00 4.01 -10.57
CA ILE A 99 -4.87 3.63 -9.46
C ILE A 99 -6.32 3.62 -9.96
N VAL A 100 -6.95 2.46 -9.86
CA VAL A 100 -8.37 2.27 -10.18
C VAL A 100 -9.24 2.61 -8.98
N SER A 101 -8.85 2.12 -7.80
CA SER A 101 -9.61 2.30 -6.58
C SER A 101 -8.74 2.15 -5.33
N LEU A 102 -9.19 2.75 -4.23
CA LEU A 102 -8.49 2.75 -2.94
C LEU A 102 -9.54 2.63 -1.82
N TYR A 103 -9.35 1.68 -0.90
CA TYR A 103 -10.27 1.49 0.23
C TYR A 103 -9.52 1.07 1.49
N THR A 104 -10.04 1.47 2.64
CA THR A 104 -9.60 0.93 3.93
C THR A 104 -10.13 -0.49 4.12
N ILE A 105 -9.30 -1.38 4.63
CA ILE A 105 -9.68 -2.75 5.01
C ILE A 105 -9.41 -2.97 6.50
N SER A 106 -10.17 -3.86 7.14
CA SER A 106 -9.93 -4.23 8.54
C SER A 106 -8.72 -5.15 8.68
N GLU A 107 -8.06 -5.13 9.84
CA GLU A 107 -7.00 -6.11 10.15
C GLU A 107 -7.50 -7.55 10.05
N SER A 108 -8.74 -7.82 10.47
CA SER A 108 -9.36 -9.14 10.38
C SER A 108 -9.41 -9.67 8.93
N PHE A 109 -9.65 -8.79 7.95
CA PHE A 109 -9.65 -9.17 6.54
C PHE A 109 -8.24 -9.51 6.05
N ILE A 110 -7.21 -8.85 6.58
CA ILE A 110 -5.81 -9.17 6.28
C ILE A 110 -5.43 -10.51 6.87
N ASP A 111 -5.89 -10.81 8.08
CA ASP A 111 -5.63 -12.09 8.73
C ASP A 111 -6.33 -13.24 7.99
N GLU A 112 -7.58 -13.08 7.56
CA GLU A 112 -8.26 -14.03 6.66
C GLU A 112 -7.47 -14.28 5.36
N LEU A 113 -6.89 -13.22 4.79
CA LEU A 113 -6.06 -13.32 3.59
C LEU A 113 -4.69 -13.99 3.81
N ARG A 114 -4.16 -13.92 5.04
CA ARG A 114 -2.94 -14.63 5.46
C ARG A 114 -3.24 -16.12 5.66
N GLU A 115 -4.32 -16.44 6.37
CA GLU A 115 -4.74 -17.82 6.65
C GLU A 115 -5.16 -18.58 5.38
N SER A 116 -5.79 -17.90 4.41
CA SER A 116 -6.17 -18.50 3.12
C SER A 116 -5.00 -18.69 2.13
N SER A 117 -3.81 -18.26 2.50
CA SER A 117 -2.59 -18.33 1.69
C SER A 117 -1.63 -19.47 2.09
N ASP A 118 -1.93 -20.19 3.17
CA ASP A 118 -1.28 -21.43 3.61
C ASP A 118 -1.97 -22.69 3.03
#